data_AF-A0A7Y7NHS6-F1
#
_entry.id   AF-A0A7Y7NHS6-F1
#
_cell.length_a   1.000
_cell.length_b   1.000
_cell.length_c   1.000
_cell.angle_alpha   90.00
_cell.angle_beta   90.00
_cell.angle_gamma   90.00
#
_symmetry.space_group_name_H-M   'P 1'
#
loop_
_entity.id
_entity.type
_entity.pdbx_description
1 polymer ?
#
loop_
_entity_poly.entity_id
_entity_poly.type
_entity_poly.pdbx_seq_one_letter_code
_entity_poly.pdbx_strand_id
1 'polypeptide(L)'
;MLCETLFAQNKIDYNQIREKVVHTSCTENSLDSVELTLKYLLEIDTLKISAGHYRYYYDLGLTCYVKAFMYEQKEFVNQTIASFNKCISIDKKNGSAYMNLTIVYHANKQFELAKTNLKLYKKYTHKKYWDKETIKELEEELIKY
;
A
#
# COMPACT_ATOMS: atom_id res chain seq x y z
N MET A 1 8.97 -13.55 40.84
CA MET A 1 8.58 -12.23 40.32
C MET A 1 9.81 -11.65 39.63
N LEU A 2 10.04 -12.05 38.37
CA LEU A 2 11.24 -11.67 37.62
C LEU A 2 10.92 -10.39 36.83
N CYS A 3 11.53 -9.29 37.29
CA CYS A 3 11.87 -8.06 36.56
C CYS A 3 11.28 -7.94 35.13
N GLU A 4 10.23 -7.15 34.99
CA GLU A 4 9.67 -6.69 33.70
C GLU A 4 10.57 -5.68 32.95
N THR A 5 11.86 -5.58 33.29
CA THR A 5 12.76 -4.50 32.85
C THR A 5 13.82 -4.91 31.82
N LEU A 6 13.55 -5.89 30.95
CA LEU A 6 14.51 -6.30 29.90
C LEU A 6 13.94 -6.54 28.48
N PHE A 7 12.83 -5.90 28.13
CA PHE A 7 12.34 -5.84 26.74
C PHE A 7 12.12 -4.39 26.27
N ALA A 8 13.14 -3.54 26.43
CA ALA A 8 13.30 -2.42 25.51
C ALA A 8 13.75 -2.98 24.14
N GLN A 9 12.88 -3.79 23.51
CA GLN A 9 13.09 -4.27 22.14
C GLN A 9 13.19 -3.03 21.26
N ASN A 10 14.33 -2.85 20.57
CA ASN A 10 14.61 -1.71 19.69
C ASN A 10 13.40 -1.37 18.81
N LYS A 11 12.60 -0.38 19.25
CA LYS A 11 11.38 0.04 18.55
C LYS A 11 11.76 0.84 17.32
N ILE A 12 11.03 0.63 16.23
CA ILE A 12 11.23 1.29 14.94
C ILE A 12 10.11 2.33 14.76
N ASP A 13 10.48 3.60 14.67
CA ASP A 13 9.59 4.62 14.09
C ASP A 13 9.81 4.64 12.57
N TYR A 14 8.92 3.98 11.84
CA TYR A 14 9.02 3.87 10.39
C TYR A 14 8.99 5.25 9.72
N ASN A 15 8.29 6.23 10.30
CA ASN A 15 8.23 7.57 9.70
C ASN A 15 9.59 8.25 9.68
N GLN A 16 10.45 7.98 10.67
CA GLN A 16 11.78 8.59 10.77
C GLN A 16 12.82 7.92 9.87
N ILE A 17 12.61 6.65 9.50
CA ILE A 17 13.54 5.91 8.64
C ILE A 17 13.07 5.81 7.19
N ARG A 18 11.82 6.15 6.88
CA ARG A 18 11.21 5.96 5.55
C ARG A 18 12.06 6.51 4.41
N GLU A 19 12.61 7.71 4.54
CA GLU A 19 13.42 8.35 3.49
C GLU A 19 14.72 7.59 3.18
N LYS A 20 15.20 6.76 4.11
CA LYS A 20 16.37 5.89 3.93
C LYS A 20 16.01 4.52 3.37
N VAL A 21 14.72 4.17 3.37
CA VAL A 21 14.20 2.85 2.97
C VAL A 21 13.57 2.91 1.59
N VAL A 22 12.84 3.99 1.30
CA VAL A 22 12.06 4.15 0.07
C VAL A 22 12.86 4.99 -0.93
N HIS A 23 13.36 4.34 -1.96
CA HIS A 23 14.14 4.94 -3.06
C HIS A 23 13.31 5.12 -4.33
N THR A 24 12.00 4.88 -4.26
CA THR A 24 11.06 5.08 -5.36
C THR A 24 10.30 6.40 -5.18
N SER A 25 9.98 7.04 -6.30
CA SER A 25 9.20 8.27 -6.33
C SER A 25 8.32 8.33 -7.58
N CYS A 26 7.41 9.30 -7.67
CA CYS A 26 6.61 9.50 -8.87
C CYS A 26 7.46 9.78 -10.12
N THR A 27 8.72 10.20 -9.97
CA THR A 27 9.64 10.55 -11.06
C THR A 27 10.76 9.52 -11.27
N GLU A 28 10.99 8.62 -10.32
CA GLU A 28 12.06 7.63 -10.37
C GLU A 28 11.56 6.28 -9.85
N ASN A 29 11.27 5.37 -10.79
CA ASN A 29 10.86 4.00 -10.51
C ASN A 29 11.71 3.02 -11.30
N SER A 30 13.04 3.23 -11.38
CA SER A 30 13.92 2.25 -12.00
C SER A 30 13.78 0.87 -11.33
N LEU A 31 14.02 -0.21 -12.07
CA LEU A 31 13.88 -1.56 -11.52
C LEU A 31 14.80 -1.73 -10.32
N ASP A 32 16.03 -1.22 -10.41
CA ASP A 32 17.01 -1.23 -9.33
C ASP A 32 16.51 -0.49 -8.08
N SER A 33 15.93 0.70 -8.22
CA SER A 33 15.38 1.48 -7.09
C SER A 33 14.19 0.76 -6.44
N VAL A 34 13.36 0.10 -7.24
CA VAL A 34 12.21 -0.69 -6.78
C VAL A 34 12.68 -1.93 -6.03
N GLU A 35 13.66 -2.65 -6.55
CA GLU A 35 14.23 -3.85 -5.92
C GLU A 35 14.97 -3.52 -4.63
N LEU A 36 15.73 -2.43 -4.62
CA LEU A 36 16.40 -1.93 -3.42
C LEU A 36 15.40 -1.55 -2.33
N THR A 37 14.34 -0.82 -2.70
CA THR A 37 13.26 -0.46 -1.78
C THR A 37 12.58 -1.70 -1.21
N LEU A 38 12.25 -2.68 -2.07
CA LEU A 38 11.61 -3.93 -1.65
C LEU A 38 12.50 -4.68 -0.65
N LYS A 39 13.80 -4.80 -0.95
CA LYS A 39 14.77 -5.44 -0.07
C LYS A 39 14.77 -4.81 1.32
N TYR A 40 14.92 -3.49 1.40
CA TYR A 40 14.94 -2.79 2.69
C TYR A 40 13.62 -2.91 3.45
N LEU A 41 12.47 -2.87 2.76
CA LEU A 41 11.18 -3.08 3.40
C LEU A 41 11.03 -4.50 3.98
N LEU A 42 11.51 -5.52 3.28
CA LEU A 42 11.41 -6.91 3.73
C LEU A 42 12.39 -7.27 4.85
N GLU A 43 13.48 -6.52 5.01
CA GLU A 43 14.43 -6.67 6.12
C GLU A 43 13.91 -6.07 7.44
N ILE A 44 12.87 -5.23 7.41
CA ILE A 44 12.29 -4.63 8.62
C ILE A 44 11.46 -5.66 9.38
N ASP A 45 11.84 -5.88 10.65
CA ASP A 45 11.01 -6.64 11.60
C ASP A 45 9.75 -5.84 11.97
N THR A 46 8.63 -6.19 11.33
CA THR A 46 7.35 -5.50 11.52
C THR A 46 6.82 -5.54 12.95
N LEU A 47 7.23 -6.51 13.77
CA LEU A 47 6.83 -6.59 15.19
C LEU A 47 7.46 -5.48 16.03
N LYS A 48 8.56 -4.88 15.54
CA LYS A 48 9.26 -3.77 16.20
C LYS A 48 8.76 -2.40 15.77
N ILE A 49 7.90 -2.30 14.75
CA ILE A 49 7.39 -1.00 14.29
C ILE A 49 6.42 -0.41 15.33
N SER A 50 6.86 0.64 16.03
CA SER A 50 6.04 1.34 17.03
C SER A 50 5.26 2.52 16.47
N ALA A 51 5.71 3.09 15.34
CA ALA A 51 5.05 4.21 14.68
C ALA A 51 5.21 4.10 13.15
N GLY A 52 4.22 4.60 12.40
CA GLY A 52 4.22 4.53 10.93
C GLY A 52 3.92 3.15 10.35
N HIS A 53 3.33 2.23 11.12
CA HIS A 53 3.08 0.84 10.69
C HIS A 53 2.15 0.74 9.47
N TYR A 54 1.10 1.56 9.38
CA TYR A 54 0.25 1.61 8.18
C TYR A 54 1.04 2.11 6.96
N ARG A 55 1.96 3.06 7.16
CA ARG A 55 2.75 3.68 6.10
C ARG A 55 3.76 2.68 5.53
N TYR A 56 4.37 1.85 6.40
CA TYR A 56 5.19 0.72 5.98
C TYR A 56 4.44 -0.19 4.99
N TYR A 57 3.24 -0.64 5.37
CA TYR A 57 2.44 -1.51 4.50
C TYR A 57 1.92 -0.81 3.25
N TYR A 58 1.70 0.50 3.32
CA TYR A 58 1.35 1.30 2.14
C TYR A 58 2.52 1.35 1.14
N ASP A 59 3.73 1.63 1.62
CA ASP A 59 4.94 1.68 0.79
C ASP A 59 5.29 0.31 0.21
N LEU A 60 5.19 -0.75 1.01
CA LEU A 60 5.33 -2.14 0.52
C LEU A 60 4.30 -2.46 -0.56
N GLY A 61 3.04 -2.06 -0.37
CA GLY A 61 1.98 -2.23 -1.37
C GLY A 61 2.29 -1.51 -2.68
N LEU A 62 2.77 -0.27 -2.61
CA LEU A 62 3.18 0.49 -3.80
C LEU A 62 4.39 -0.15 -4.50
N THR A 63 5.41 -0.59 -3.76
CA THR A 63 6.58 -1.24 -4.34
C THR A 63 6.21 -2.54 -5.04
N CYS A 64 5.38 -3.39 -4.41
CA CYS A 64 4.85 -4.60 -5.05
C CYS A 64 3.96 -4.29 -6.26
N TYR A 65 3.16 -3.22 -6.20
CA TYR A 65 2.33 -2.77 -7.33
C TYR A 65 3.20 -2.43 -8.54
N VAL A 66 4.27 -1.65 -8.36
CA VAL A 66 5.19 -1.30 -9.45
C VAL A 66 5.80 -2.55 -10.07
N LYS A 67 6.26 -3.51 -9.26
CA LYS A 67 6.76 -4.79 -9.78
C LYS A 67 5.71 -5.55 -10.57
N ALA A 68 4.49 -5.64 -10.04
CA ALA A 68 3.41 -6.40 -10.65
C ALA A 68 2.94 -5.83 -11.99
N PHE A 69 2.79 -4.49 -12.09
CA PHE A 69 2.10 -3.86 -13.21
C PHE A 69 3.01 -3.07 -14.15
N MET A 70 4.13 -2.51 -13.67
CA MET A 70 5.09 -1.79 -14.53
C MET A 70 6.19 -2.70 -15.06
N TYR A 71 6.60 -3.70 -14.27
CA TYR A 71 7.61 -4.69 -14.64
C TYR A 71 7.03 -6.08 -14.94
N GLU A 72 5.70 -6.18 -15.03
CA GLU A 72 4.96 -7.39 -15.40
C GLU A 72 5.24 -8.65 -14.54
N GLN A 73 5.71 -8.47 -13.30
CA GLN A 73 5.99 -9.56 -12.35
C GLN A 73 4.71 -9.97 -11.60
N LYS A 74 3.82 -10.69 -12.29
CA LYS A 74 2.46 -11.04 -11.82
C LYS A 74 2.40 -11.74 -10.46
N GLU A 75 3.47 -12.41 -10.04
CA GLU A 75 3.58 -13.03 -8.72
C GLU A 75 3.42 -12.03 -7.55
N PHE A 76 3.69 -10.74 -7.79
CA PHE A 76 3.56 -9.67 -6.79
C PHE A 76 2.13 -9.13 -6.61
N VAL A 77 1.15 -9.56 -7.43
CA VAL A 77 -0.25 -9.11 -7.31
C VAL A 77 -0.83 -9.45 -5.94
N ASN A 78 -0.61 -10.67 -5.45
CA ASN A 78 -1.09 -11.08 -4.13
C ASN A 78 -0.45 -10.29 -3.00
N GLN A 79 0.85 -10.00 -3.10
CA GLN A 79 1.57 -9.20 -2.11
C GLN A 79 1.10 -7.74 -2.11
N THR A 80 0.78 -7.19 -3.27
CA THR A 80 0.16 -5.86 -3.43
C THR A 80 -1.17 -5.79 -2.65
N ILE A 81 -2.06 -6.76 -2.91
CA ILE A 81 -3.37 -6.84 -2.25
C ILE A 81 -3.21 -7.03 -0.74
N ALA A 82 -2.35 -7.93 -0.31
CA ALA A 82 -2.13 -8.21 1.12
C ALA A 82 -1.59 -6.98 1.86
N SER A 83 -0.64 -6.26 1.25
CA SER A 83 -0.02 -5.07 1.85
C SER A 83 -1.02 -3.93 2.00
N PHE A 84 -1.82 -3.62 0.97
CA PHE A 84 -2.86 -2.60 1.12
C PHE A 84 -3.95 -3.01 2.11
N ASN A 85 -4.34 -4.29 2.15
CA ASN A 85 -5.27 -4.79 3.15
C ASN A 85 -4.72 -4.64 4.58
N LYS A 86 -3.42 -4.88 4.79
CA LYS A 86 -2.76 -4.62 6.07
C LYS A 86 -2.73 -3.13 6.40
N CYS A 87 -2.43 -2.27 5.44
CA CYS A 87 -2.49 -0.81 5.60
C CYS A 87 -3.88 -0.38 6.11
N ILE A 88 -4.97 -0.77 5.45
CA ILE A 88 -6.34 -0.38 5.87
C ILE A 88 -6.79 -1.06 7.18
N SER A 89 -6.20 -2.20 7.55
CA SER A 89 -6.49 -2.84 8.84
C SER A 89 -5.93 -2.02 10.01
N ILE A 90 -4.84 -1.28 9.78
CA ILE A 90 -4.19 -0.41 10.76
C ILE A 90 -4.78 1.00 10.69
N ASP A 91 -4.90 1.56 9.48
CA ASP A 91 -5.52 2.86 9.22
C ASP A 91 -6.76 2.70 8.32
N LYS A 92 -7.91 2.51 8.96
CA LYS A 92 -9.21 2.31 8.29
C LYS A 92 -9.67 3.50 7.44
N LYS A 93 -9.02 4.67 7.55
CA LYS A 93 -9.37 5.88 6.79
C LYS A 93 -8.36 6.17 5.68
N ASN A 94 -7.45 5.24 5.39
CA ASN A 94 -6.45 5.41 4.33
C ASN A 94 -7.10 5.36 2.94
N GLY A 95 -7.55 6.51 2.45
CA GLY A 95 -8.18 6.65 1.14
C GLY A 95 -7.29 6.14 0.02
N SER A 96 -6.00 6.49 0.02
CA SER A 96 -5.07 6.08 -1.03
C SER A 96 -4.94 4.55 -1.14
N ALA A 97 -4.91 3.82 -0.02
CA ALA A 97 -4.91 2.36 -0.04
C ALA A 97 -6.19 1.78 -0.66
N TYR A 98 -7.36 2.37 -0.40
CA TYR A 98 -8.61 1.99 -1.06
C TYR A 98 -8.60 2.25 -2.57
N MET A 99 -8.02 3.36 -3.01
CA MET A 99 -7.88 3.63 -4.45
C MET A 99 -6.96 2.62 -5.13
N ASN A 100 -5.81 2.33 -4.53
CA ASN A 100 -4.88 1.33 -5.07
C ASN A 100 -5.51 -0.07 -5.10
N LEU A 101 -6.25 -0.48 -4.06
CA LEU A 101 -7.01 -1.73 -4.09
C LEU A 101 -8.07 -1.74 -5.19
N THR A 102 -8.74 -0.61 -5.44
CA THR A 102 -9.71 -0.49 -6.54
C THR A 102 -9.05 -0.81 -7.88
N ILE A 103 -7.91 -0.19 -8.17
CA ILE A 103 -7.16 -0.39 -9.42
C ILE A 103 -6.68 -1.84 -9.53
N VAL A 104 -6.10 -2.40 -8.47
CA VAL A 104 -5.55 -3.76 -8.47
C VAL A 104 -6.65 -4.80 -8.63
N TYR A 105 -7.78 -4.66 -7.92
CA TYR A 105 -8.92 -5.55 -8.07
C TYR A 105 -9.57 -5.42 -9.44
N HIS A 106 -9.65 -4.21 -9.99
CA HIS A 106 -10.15 -3.99 -11.35
C HIS A 106 -9.28 -4.71 -12.38
N ALA A 107 -7.96 -4.50 -12.33
CA ALA A 107 -7.00 -5.16 -13.22
C ALA A 107 -7.03 -6.69 -13.10
N ASN A 108 -7.31 -7.22 -11.90
CA ASN A 108 -7.45 -8.65 -11.65
C ASN A 108 -8.88 -9.18 -11.87
N LYS A 109 -9.77 -8.40 -12.50
CA LYS A 109 -11.18 -8.75 -12.82
C LYS A 109 -12.04 -9.09 -11.59
N GLN A 110 -11.65 -8.62 -10.41
CA GLN A 110 -12.39 -8.77 -9.16
C GLN A 110 -13.31 -7.56 -8.95
N PHE A 111 -14.27 -7.38 -9.87
CA PHE A 111 -15.05 -6.15 -10.00
C PHE A 111 -15.88 -5.77 -8.76
N GLU A 112 -16.46 -6.74 -8.05
CA GLU A 112 -17.21 -6.47 -6.82
C GLU A 112 -16.33 -5.91 -5.68
N LEU A 113 -15.11 -6.43 -5.58
CA LEU A 113 -14.12 -5.90 -4.63
C LEU A 113 -13.67 -4.50 -5.05
N ALA A 114 -13.46 -4.26 -6.35
CA ALA A 114 -13.13 -2.94 -6.86
C ALA A 114 -14.23 -1.91 -6.56
N LYS A 115 -15.51 -2.22 -6.84
CA LYS A 115 -16.67 -1.36 -6.50
C LYS A 115 -16.72 -1.03 -5.01
N THR A 116 -16.50 -2.03 -4.17
CA THR A 116 -16.54 -1.87 -2.71
C THR A 116 -15.44 -0.92 -2.25
N ASN A 117 -14.21 -1.10 -2.74
CA ASN A 117 -13.07 -0.25 -2.38
C ASN A 117 -13.23 1.18 -2.94
N LEU A 118 -13.79 1.35 -4.14
CA LEU A 118 -14.06 2.68 -4.70
C LEU A 118 -15.06 3.48 -3.86
N LYS A 119 -16.10 2.81 -3.35
CA LYS A 119 -17.05 3.42 -2.39
C LYS A 119 -16.35 3.86 -1.10
N LEU A 120 -15.43 3.04 -0.58
CA LEU A 120 -14.65 3.36 0.62
C LEU A 120 -13.66 4.51 0.37
N TYR A 121 -13.00 4.55 -0.79
CA TYR A 121 -12.18 5.68 -1.21
C TYR A 121 -12.98 6.98 -1.20
N LYS A 122 -14.16 7.00 -1.84
CA LYS A 122 -15.03 8.19 -1.87
C LYS A 122 -15.53 8.59 -0.47
N LYS A 123 -15.69 7.62 0.44
CA LYS A 123 -16.10 7.87 1.83
C LYS A 123 -14.98 8.52 2.66
N TYR A 124 -13.73 8.07 2.49
CA TYR A 124 -12.62 8.49 3.35
C TYR A 124 -11.74 9.60 2.75
N THR A 125 -11.88 9.88 1.45
CA THR A 125 -11.13 10.92 0.76
C THR A 125 -12.00 12.12 0.46
N HIS A 126 -11.55 13.31 0.84
CA HIS A 126 -12.23 14.56 0.47
C HIS A 126 -12.24 14.74 -1.05
N LYS A 127 -13.39 15.15 -1.63
CA LYS A 127 -13.61 15.30 -3.09
C LYS A 127 -12.57 16.14 -3.84
N LYS A 128 -11.85 17.02 -3.14
CA LYS A 128 -10.79 17.86 -3.72
C LYS A 128 -9.54 17.07 -4.14
N TYR A 129 -9.35 15.87 -3.58
CA TYR A 129 -8.24 14.96 -3.89
C TYR A 129 -8.65 13.84 -4.84
N TRP A 130 -9.88 13.91 -5.38
CA TRP A 130 -10.36 12.93 -6.34
C TRP A 130 -9.76 13.20 -7.71
N ASP A 131 -9.14 12.17 -8.27
CA ASP A 131 -8.94 12.10 -9.72
C ASP A 131 -10.30 11.79 -10.35
N LYS A 132 -11.01 12.85 -10.75
CA LYS A 132 -12.39 12.72 -11.24
C LYS A 132 -12.49 11.96 -12.55
N GLU A 133 -11.46 12.04 -13.39
CA GLU A 133 -11.41 11.36 -14.67
C GLU A 133 -11.25 9.85 -14.44
N THR A 134 -10.24 9.47 -13.66
CA THR A 134 -9.99 8.07 -13.30
C THR A 134 -11.20 7.44 -12.58
N ILE A 135 -11.82 8.16 -11.65
CA ILE A 135 -13.02 7.65 -10.95
C ILE A 135 -14.17 7.44 -11.93
N LYS A 136 -14.40 8.37 -12.85
CA LYS A 136 -15.49 8.26 -13.82
C LYS A 136 -15.29 7.05 -14.73
N GLU A 137 -14.08 6.86 -15.25
CA GLU A 137 -13.73 5.70 -16.08
C GLU A 137 -13.96 4.39 -15.33
N LEU A 138 -13.44 4.28 -14.10
CA LEU A 138 -13.65 3.10 -13.26
C LEU A 138 -15.14 2.86 -12.98
N GLU A 139 -15.94 3.89 -12.73
CA GLU A 139 -17.38 3.74 -12.50
C GLU A 139 -18.10 3.24 -13.75
N GLU A 140 -17.77 3.77 -14.93
CA GLU A 140 -18.37 3.35 -16.21
C GLU A 140 -18.02 1.90 -16.56
N GLU A 141 -16.79 1.46 -16.29
CA GLU A 141 -16.36 0.09 -16.51
C GLU A 141 -17.00 -0.87 -15.51
N LEU A 142 -17.04 -0.51 -14.22
CA LEU A 142 -17.57 -1.37 -13.18
C LEU A 142 -19.09 -1.56 -13.28
N ILE A 143 -19.84 -0.65 -13.90
CA ILE A 143 -21.30 -0.81 -14.13
C ILE A 143 -21.61 -1.94 -15.13
N LYS A 144 -20.65 -2.30 -16.00
CA LYS A 144 -20.84 -3.35 -17.02
C LYS A 144 -20.82 -4.77 -16.46
N TYR A 145 -20.35 -4.94 -15.22
CA TYR A 145 -20.17 -6.21 -14.53
C TYR A 145 -20.94 -6.20 -13.20
#